data_AF-A0AAV9L5X8-F1
#
_entry.id   AF-A0AAV9L5X8-F1
#
_cell.length_a   1.000
_cell.length_b   1.000
_cell.length_c   1.000
_cell.angle_alpha   90.00
_cell.angle_beta   90.00
_cell.angle_gamma   90.00
#
_symmetry.space_group_name_H-M   'P 1'
#
loop_
_entity.id
_entity.type
_entity.pdbx_description
1 polymer ?
#
loop_
_entity_poly.entity_id
_entity_poly.type
_entity_poly.pdbx_seq_one_letter_code
_entity_poly.pdbx_strand_id
1 'polypeptide(L)'
;MAEVPASPGGGCGSHESGGERSPQSNVREQDRYLPIANIGRIMKKGLPANAKIAKEAKDTVQECVSEFISFITSEASDKCQKEKRKTINGDDLVWSLTTLGFEDYIEPLKAYLIRYREMEVCIASPHQ
;
A
#
# COMPACT_ATOMS: atom_id res chain seq x y z
N MET A 1 37.53 -51.09 -34.79
CA MET A 1 36.99 -51.08 -33.41
C MET A 1 37.55 -49.83 -32.75
N ALA A 2 36.80 -48.83 -32.30
CA ALA A 2 35.39 -48.72 -31.99
C ALA A 2 34.88 -47.27 -32.19
N GLU A 3 33.56 -47.16 -32.35
CA GLU A 3 32.73 -45.99 -32.67
C GLU A 3 32.87 -44.75 -31.77
N VAL A 4 32.59 -43.60 -32.40
CA VAL A 4 32.13 -42.36 -31.76
C VAL A 4 30.63 -42.51 -31.46
N PRO A 5 30.14 -42.29 -30.22
CA PRO A 5 28.70 -42.28 -29.98
C PRO A 5 28.11 -40.93 -30.38
N ALA A 6 27.29 -40.94 -31.42
CA ALA A 6 26.37 -39.86 -31.75
C ALA A 6 25.26 -39.78 -30.69
N SER A 7 24.95 -38.56 -30.27
CA SER A 7 23.90 -38.25 -29.29
C SER A 7 22.50 -38.57 -29.84
N PRO A 8 21.56 -39.12 -29.04
CA PRO A 8 20.17 -39.22 -29.44
C PRO A 8 19.43 -37.90 -29.15
N GLY A 9 18.66 -37.46 -30.14
CA GLY A 9 17.73 -36.34 -30.01
C GLY A 9 16.50 -36.67 -29.17
N GLY A 10 15.76 -35.64 -28.79
CA GLY A 10 14.42 -35.78 -28.22
C GLY A 10 13.89 -34.49 -27.61
N GLY A 11 12.73 -34.05 -28.09
CA GLY A 11 11.80 -33.23 -27.30
C GLY A 11 11.68 -31.77 -27.68
N CYS A 12 10.89 -31.49 -28.72
CA CYS A 12 10.08 -30.27 -28.77
C CYS A 12 9.12 -30.30 -27.57
N GLY A 13 9.22 -29.30 -26.70
CA GLY A 13 8.34 -29.07 -25.58
C GLY A 13 8.26 -27.58 -25.32
N SER A 14 7.54 -26.85 -26.18
CA SER A 14 7.09 -25.51 -25.86
C SER A 14 6.10 -25.62 -24.70
N HIS A 15 6.60 -25.48 -23.48
CA HIS A 15 5.75 -25.27 -22.31
C HIS A 15 5.26 -23.82 -22.38
N GLU A 16 4.11 -23.62 -23.01
CA GLU A 16 3.30 -22.43 -22.74
C GLU A 16 2.96 -22.46 -21.25
N SER A 17 3.72 -21.70 -20.48
CA SER A 17 3.47 -21.50 -19.05
C SER A 17 2.23 -20.61 -18.91
N GLY A 18 1.07 -21.21 -19.13
CA GLY A 18 -0.21 -20.69 -18.67
C GLY A 18 -0.15 -20.60 -17.15
N GLY A 19 0.14 -19.39 -16.66
CA GLY A 19 0.20 -19.12 -15.23
C GLY A 19 -1.16 -19.37 -14.59
N GLU A 20 -1.34 -20.54 -14.00
CA GLU A 20 -2.44 -20.83 -13.10
C GLU A 20 -2.37 -19.82 -11.95
N ARG A 21 -3.31 -18.84 -11.93
CA ARG A 21 -3.52 -17.99 -10.75
C ARG A 21 -3.93 -18.90 -9.60
N SER A 22 -2.95 -19.28 -8.77
CA SER A 22 -3.17 -20.00 -7.53
C SER A 22 -4.24 -19.27 -6.69
N PRO A 23 -5.19 -19.98 -6.05
CA PRO A 23 -6.18 -19.40 -5.14
C PRO A 23 -5.57 -18.57 -4.00
N GLN A 24 -4.28 -18.77 -3.70
CA GLN A 24 -3.54 -17.98 -2.70
C GLN A 24 -3.25 -16.53 -3.16
N SER A 25 -3.19 -16.28 -4.47
CA SER A 25 -2.95 -14.93 -5.01
C SER A 25 -4.12 -13.99 -4.73
N ASN A 26 -5.35 -14.50 -4.83
CA ASN A 26 -6.58 -13.73 -4.65
C ASN A 26 -6.79 -13.26 -3.20
N VAL A 27 -6.42 -14.10 -2.22
CA VAL A 27 -6.52 -13.76 -0.78
C VAL A 27 -5.53 -12.63 -0.44
N ARG A 28 -4.30 -12.72 -0.94
CA ARG A 28 -3.28 -11.67 -0.77
C ARG A 28 -3.65 -10.36 -1.44
N GLU A 29 -4.41 -10.41 -2.54
CA GLU A 29 -4.93 -9.21 -3.20
C GLU A 29 -6.00 -8.52 -2.36
N GLN A 30 -6.92 -9.27 -1.73
CA GLN A 30 -7.93 -8.69 -0.86
C GLN A 30 -7.33 -8.05 0.40
N ASP A 31 -6.25 -8.60 0.95
CA ASP A 31 -5.53 -8.01 2.09
C ASP A 31 -4.92 -6.63 1.78
N ARG A 32 -4.70 -6.30 0.49
CA ARG A 32 -4.15 -5.00 0.08
C ARG A 32 -5.20 -3.89 0.03
N TYR A 33 -6.48 -4.24 0.04
CA TYR A 33 -7.56 -3.27 -0.13
C TYR A 33 -8.27 -2.97 1.18
N LEU A 34 -8.57 -1.69 1.41
CA LEU A 34 -9.49 -1.31 2.47
C LEU A 34 -10.91 -1.78 2.14
N PRO A 35 -11.76 -2.08 3.14
CA PRO A 35 -13.13 -2.50 2.88
C PRO A 35 -13.89 -1.49 2.02
N ILE A 36 -14.52 -1.95 0.94
CA ILE A 36 -15.25 -1.10 -0.02
C ILE A 36 -16.34 -0.24 0.64
N ALA A 37 -16.91 -0.74 1.74
CA ALA A 37 -17.90 -0.01 2.55
C ALA A 37 -17.30 1.25 3.19
N ASN A 38 -16.06 1.18 3.67
CA ASN A 38 -15.36 2.32 4.26
C ASN A 38 -15.00 3.35 3.19
N ILE A 39 -14.53 2.91 2.02
CA ILE A 39 -14.28 3.76 0.85
C ILE A 39 -15.56 4.52 0.48
N GLY A 40 -16.67 3.79 0.28
CA GLY A 40 -17.95 4.38 -0.07
C GLY A 40 -18.46 5.40 0.95
N ARG A 41 -18.27 5.14 2.25
CA ARG A 41 -18.64 6.07 3.34
C ARG A 41 -17.84 7.36 3.29
N ILE A 42 -16.53 7.29 3.04
CA ILE A 42 -15.65 8.47 2.97
C ILE A 42 -15.97 9.29 1.72
N MET A 43 -16.05 8.66 0.54
CA MET A 43 -16.40 9.34 -0.70
C MET A 43 -17.73 10.11 -0.56
N LYS A 44 -18.71 9.52 0.14
CA LYS A 44 -20.01 10.14 0.39
C LYS A 44 -19.95 11.44 1.21
N LYS A 45 -18.94 11.63 2.06
CA LYS A 45 -18.79 12.85 2.88
C LYS A 45 -18.51 14.09 2.03
N GLY A 46 -17.91 13.91 0.85
CA GLY A 46 -17.65 14.99 -0.10
C GLY A 46 -18.80 15.28 -1.07
N LEU A 47 -19.94 14.60 -0.94
CA LEU A 47 -21.05 14.68 -1.90
C LEU A 47 -22.37 15.08 -1.22
N PRO A 48 -23.35 15.61 -1.98
CA PRO A 48 -24.70 15.82 -1.48
C PRO A 48 -25.34 14.54 -0.91
N ALA A 49 -26.23 14.72 0.08
CA ALA A 49 -26.87 13.61 0.80
C ALA A 49 -27.52 12.58 -0.12
N ASN A 50 -28.19 13.04 -1.19
CA ASN A 50 -28.91 12.22 -2.17
C ASN A 50 -28.05 11.68 -3.33
N ALA A 51 -26.76 12.05 -3.42
CA ALA A 51 -25.89 11.60 -4.51
C ALA A 51 -25.79 10.06 -4.56
N LYS A 52 -25.55 9.47 -5.72
CA LYS A 52 -25.25 8.03 -5.83
C LYS A 52 -23.83 7.87 -6.34
N ILE A 53 -23.11 6.88 -5.83
CA ILE A 53 -21.75 6.55 -6.28
C ILE A 53 -21.85 5.21 -6.98
N ALA A 54 -21.46 5.17 -8.26
CA ALA A 54 -21.38 3.95 -9.04
C ALA A 54 -20.42 2.95 -8.37
N LYS A 55 -20.68 1.65 -8.55
CA LYS A 55 -19.80 0.60 -8.03
C LYS A 55 -18.37 0.78 -8.58
N GLU A 56 -18.28 1.02 -9.88
CA GLU A 56 -16.99 1.14 -10.58
C GLU A 56 -16.18 2.33 -10.06
N ALA A 57 -16.84 3.43 -9.69
CA ALA A 57 -16.16 4.56 -9.05
C ALA A 57 -15.60 4.22 -7.66
N LYS A 58 -16.29 3.36 -6.89
CA LYS A 58 -15.77 2.89 -5.59
C LYS A 58 -14.58 1.96 -5.78
N ASP A 59 -14.65 1.07 -6.77
CA ASP A 59 -13.59 0.11 -7.07
C ASP A 59 -12.33 0.86 -7.54
N THR A 60 -12.46 1.84 -8.44
CA THR A 60 -11.33 2.69 -8.85
C THR A 60 -10.72 3.44 -7.67
N VAL A 61 -11.53 4.04 -6.79
CA VAL A 61 -11.00 4.75 -5.62
C VAL A 61 -10.35 3.78 -4.62
N GLN A 62 -10.86 2.57 -4.47
CA GLN A 62 -10.24 1.54 -3.64
C GLN A 62 -8.82 1.20 -4.14
N GLU A 63 -8.66 1.01 -5.45
CA GLU A 63 -7.36 0.80 -6.09
C GLU A 63 -6.44 2.02 -5.89
N CYS A 64 -6.96 3.23 -6.15
CA CYS A 64 -6.19 4.47 -5.97
C CYS A 64 -5.72 4.68 -4.53
N VAL A 65 -6.53 4.32 -3.52
CA VAL A 65 -6.15 4.47 -2.11
C VAL A 65 -5.05 3.49 -1.73
N SER A 66 -5.09 2.26 -2.23
CA SER A 66 -4.02 1.29 -2.01
C SER A 66 -2.71 1.72 -2.66
N GLU A 67 -2.79 2.31 -3.86
CA GLU A 67 -1.62 2.90 -4.52
C GLU A 67 -1.11 4.13 -3.77
N PHE A 68 -2.00 5.00 -3.29
CA PHE A 68 -1.64 6.16 -2.49
C PHE A 68 -0.87 5.77 -1.21
N ILE A 69 -1.34 4.75 -0.48
CA ILE A 69 -0.63 4.23 0.70
C ILE A 69 0.77 3.75 0.30
N SER A 70 0.88 3.00 -0.79
CA SER A 70 2.16 2.48 -1.28
C SER A 70 3.10 3.61 -1.69
N PHE A 71 2.60 4.61 -2.40
CA PHE A 71 3.34 5.76 -2.90
C PHE A 71 3.89 6.67 -1.78
N ILE A 72 3.07 7.04 -0.81
CA ILE A 72 3.52 7.85 0.33
C ILE A 72 4.53 7.06 1.17
N THR A 73 4.27 5.77 1.37
CA THR A 73 5.14 4.92 2.19
C THR A 73 6.48 4.66 1.51
N SER A 74 6.53 4.56 0.18
CA SER A 74 7.80 4.43 -0.55
C SER A 74 8.68 5.67 -0.41
N GLU A 75 8.11 6.87 -0.54
CA GLU A 75 8.86 8.13 -0.38
C GLU A 75 9.38 8.26 1.07
N ALA A 76 8.56 7.89 2.07
CA ALA A 76 8.96 7.91 3.47
C ALA A 76 10.05 6.88 3.78
N SER A 77 9.94 5.69 3.19
CA SER A 77 10.96 4.65 3.26
C SER A 77 12.29 5.14 2.68
N ASP A 78 12.27 5.77 1.52
CA ASP A 78 13.48 6.28 0.87
C ASP A 78 14.18 7.33 1.72
N LYS A 79 13.44 8.26 2.33
CA LYS A 79 14.00 9.20 3.31
C LYS A 79 14.60 8.48 4.52
N CYS A 80 13.85 7.58 5.14
CA CYS A 80 14.28 6.82 6.31
C CYS A 80 15.58 6.05 6.03
N GLN A 81 15.69 5.41 4.87
CA GLN A 81 16.88 4.69 4.43
C GLN A 81 18.07 5.63 4.14
N LYS A 82 17.84 6.78 3.50
CA LYS A 82 18.87 7.81 3.28
C LYS A 82 19.46 8.31 4.61
N GLU A 83 18.64 8.38 5.66
CA GLU A 83 19.06 8.72 7.03
C GLU A 83 19.63 7.53 7.82
N LYS A 84 19.86 6.37 7.18
CA LYS A 84 20.38 5.13 7.79
C LYS A 84 19.51 4.58 8.92
N ARG A 85 18.20 4.89 8.90
CA ARG A 85 17.21 4.34 9.83
C ARG A 85 16.52 3.12 9.20
N LYS A 86 16.06 2.20 10.05
CA LYS A 86 15.29 1.00 9.66
C LYS A 86 13.80 1.09 9.98
N THR A 87 13.40 2.14 10.67
CA THR A 87 12.03 2.33 11.17
C THR A 87 11.54 3.68 10.68
N ILE A 88 10.49 3.65 9.87
CA ILE A 88 9.76 4.83 9.42
C ILE A 88 9.00 5.40 10.62
N ASN A 89 9.05 6.71 10.82
CA ASN A 89 8.34 7.41 11.89
C ASN A 89 7.29 8.39 11.31
N GLY A 90 6.53 9.04 12.18
CA GLY A 90 5.51 10.02 11.76
C GLY A 90 6.09 11.25 11.05
N ASP A 91 7.30 11.68 11.41
CA ASP A 91 7.97 12.84 10.80
C ASP A 91 8.42 12.55 9.36
N ASP A 92 8.72 11.29 9.04
CA ASP A 92 8.98 10.84 7.66
C ASP A 92 7.75 11.01 6.79
N LEU A 93 6.57 10.58 7.27
CA LEU A 93 5.32 10.70 6.54
C LEU A 93 4.94 12.16 6.28
N VAL A 94 5.08 13.02 7.29
CA VAL A 94 4.81 14.46 7.15
C VAL A 94 5.75 15.09 6.12
N TRP A 95 7.03 14.71 6.14
CA TRP A 95 7.98 15.18 5.13
C TRP A 95 7.63 14.68 3.73
N SER A 96 7.29 13.40 3.57
CA SER A 96 6.95 12.83 2.26
C SER A 96 5.73 13.52 1.66
N LEU A 97 4.69 13.75 2.45
CA LEU A 97 3.52 14.50 1.99
C LEU A 97 3.86 15.94 1.60
N THR A 98 4.81 16.58 2.28
CA THR A 98 5.28 17.93 1.90
C THR A 98 6.02 17.88 0.57
N THR A 99 6.95 16.94 0.40
CA THR A 99 7.73 16.79 -0.84
C THR A 99 6.87 16.45 -2.05
N LEU A 100 5.79 15.70 -1.84
CA LEU A 100 4.88 15.23 -2.89
C LEU A 100 3.77 16.24 -3.25
N GLY A 101 3.70 17.39 -2.58
CA GLY A 101 2.70 18.44 -2.88
C GLY A 101 1.31 18.19 -2.27
N PHE A 102 1.26 17.59 -1.07
CA PHE A 102 0.05 17.38 -0.29
C PHE A 102 0.00 18.33 0.91
N GLU A 103 0.26 19.63 0.69
CA GLU A 103 0.45 20.64 1.73
C GLU A 103 -0.76 20.80 2.65
N ASP A 104 -1.98 20.65 2.11
CA ASP A 104 -3.24 20.75 2.86
C ASP A 104 -3.36 19.70 3.98
N TYR A 105 -2.57 18.61 3.92
CA TYR A 105 -2.58 17.56 4.94
C TYR A 105 -1.60 17.81 6.08
N ILE A 106 -0.63 18.72 5.91
CA ILE A 106 0.54 18.84 6.79
C ILE A 106 0.16 19.31 8.19
N GLU A 107 -0.54 20.44 8.29
CA GLU A 107 -0.92 21.01 9.59
C GLU A 107 -1.87 20.08 10.38
N PRO A 108 -2.93 19.49 9.77
CA PRO A 108 -3.74 18.49 10.44
C PRO A 108 -2.93 17.28 10.94
N LEU A 109 -1.98 16.77 10.15
CA LEU A 109 -1.17 15.61 10.53
C LEU A 109 -0.17 15.91 11.63
N LYS A 110 0.47 17.08 11.63
CA LYS A 110 1.34 17.50 12.74
C LYS A 110 0.56 17.59 14.04
N ALA A 111 -0.63 18.22 14.00
CA ALA A 111 -1.49 18.31 15.17
C ALA A 111 -1.94 16.94 15.68
N TYR A 112 -2.22 16.00 14.76
CA TYR A 112 -2.52 14.61 15.12
C TYR A 112 -1.32 13.92 15.76
N LEU A 113 -0.13 14.03 15.18
CA LEU A 113 1.10 13.38 15.68
C LEU A 113 1.48 13.85 17.09
N ILE A 114 1.30 15.14 17.38
CA ILE A 114 1.52 15.70 18.73
C ILE A 114 0.56 15.04 19.73
N ARG A 115 -0.75 15.05 19.44
CA ARG A 115 -1.76 14.44 20.33
C ARG A 115 -1.55 12.94 20.52
N TYR A 116 -1.14 12.24 19.46
CA TYR A 116 -0.84 10.82 19.52
C TYR A 116 0.31 10.53 20.49
N ARG A 117 1.40 11.30 20.41
CA ARG A 117 2.54 11.19 21.34
C ARG A 117 2.15 11.49 22.79
N GLU A 118 1.34 12.53 23.02
CA GLU A 118 0.81 12.85 24.36
C GLU A 118 -0.02 11.70 24.93
N MET A 119 -0.88 11.09 24.11
CA MET A 119 -1.70 9.93 24.51
C MET A 119 -0.85 8.70 24.84
N GLU A 120 0.17 8.39 24.03
CA GLU A 120 1.10 7.28 24.32
C GLU A 120 1.83 7.48 25.65
N VAL A 121 2.25 8.71 25.95
CA VAL A 121 2.91 9.05 27.22
C VAL A 121 1.96 8.87 28.41
N CYS A 122 0.69 9.29 28.29
CA CYS A 122 -0.33 9.10 29.31
C CYS A 122 -0.65 7.62 29.57
N ILE A 123 -0.74 6.80 28.51
CA ILE A 123 -0.97 5.35 28.64
C ILE A 123 0.24 4.67 29.27
N ALA A 124 1.47 5.12 28.95
CA ALA A 124 2.70 4.59 29.51
C ALA A 124 2.95 4.98 30.98
N SER A 125 2.17 5.90 31.56
CA SER A 125 2.26 6.32 32.98
C SER A 125 0.95 6.09 33.74
N PRO A 126 0.55 4.84 34.06
CA PRO A 126 -0.73 4.56 34.72
C PRO A 126 -0.85 5.08 36.16
N HIS A 127 0.25 5.52 36.78
CA HIS A 127 0.27 5.97 38.17
C HIS A 127 1.27 7.12 38.39
N GLN A 128 0.74 8.34 38.46
CA GLN A 128 1.16 9.34 39.44
C GLN A 128 -0.05 9.73 40.27
#